data_AF-A0A920P578-F1
#
_entry.id   AF-A0A920P578-F1
#
_cell.length_a   1.000
_cell.length_b   1.000
_cell.length_c   1.000
_cell.angle_alpha   90.00
_cell.angle_beta   90.00
_cell.angle_gamma   90.00
#
_symmetry.space_group_name_H-M   'P 1'
#
loop_
_entity.id
_entity.type
_entity.pdbx_description
1 polymer ?
#
loop_
_entity_poly.entity_id
_entity_poly.type
_entity_poly.pdbx_seq_one_letter_code
_entity_poly.pdbx_strand_id
1 'polypeptide(L)'
;MTQETLTRHYRAVADASPVPVLIYQVPLRLSTIEFSTDLVATLSDHPNIIGIKDSRGENDLLIELVQQTVDGFQVLTGNGSVLYPALGIGAGLGELLPLV
;
A
#
# COMPACT_ATOMS: atom_id res chain seq x y z
N MET A 1 -8.16 -13.47 -8.47
CA MET A 1 -7.52 -14.03 -7.26
C MET A 1 -8.39 -13.70 -6.06
N THR A 2 -8.49 -14.57 -5.06
CA THR A 2 -9.25 -14.27 -3.83
C THR A 2 -8.41 -13.50 -2.83
N GLN A 3 -9.04 -12.81 -1.88
CA GLN A 3 -8.35 -12.13 -0.79
C GLN A 3 -7.42 -13.09 -0.03
N GLU A 4 -7.88 -14.30 0.28
CA GLU A 4 -7.06 -15.32 0.95
C GLU A 4 -5.79 -15.68 0.15
N THR A 5 -5.92 -15.84 -1.17
CA THR A 5 -4.78 -16.17 -2.03
C THR A 5 -3.76 -15.05 -2.04
N LEU A 6 -4.22 -13.79 -2.11
CA LEU A 6 -3.35 -12.62 -2.06
C LEU A 6 -2.66 -12.48 -0.70
N THR A 7 -3.39 -12.65 0.41
CA THR A 7 -2.82 -12.64 1.75
C THR A 7 -1.70 -13.66 1.88
N ARG A 8 -1.96 -14.91 1.46
CA ARG A 8 -0.97 -15.99 1.50
C ARG A 8 0.24 -15.70 0.62
N HIS A 9 0.01 -15.17 -0.58
CA HIS A 9 1.08 -14.82 -1.51
C HIS A 9 2.01 -13.76 -0.94
N TYR A 10 1.47 -12.63 -0.47
CA TYR A 10 2.28 -11.53 0.05
C TYR A 10 3.00 -11.90 1.35
N ARG A 11 2.36 -12.66 2.25
CA ARG A 11 3.04 -13.18 3.45
C ARG A 11 4.19 -14.11 3.08
N ALA A 12 3.98 -15.07 2.17
CA ALA A 12 5.06 -15.96 1.75
C ALA A 12 6.24 -15.22 1.10
N VAL A 13 5.98 -14.18 0.31
CA VAL A 13 7.02 -13.30 -0.24
C VAL A 13 7.75 -12.55 0.87
N ALA A 14 7.02 -11.96 1.82
CA ALA A 14 7.59 -11.20 2.92
C ALA A 14 8.39 -12.08 3.91
N ASP A 15 7.95 -13.32 4.16
CA ASP A 15 8.65 -14.31 4.98
C ASP A 15 10.00 -14.71 4.37
N ALA A 16 10.07 -14.81 3.04
CA ALA A 16 11.27 -15.22 2.31
C ALA A 16 12.19 -14.05 1.93
N SER A 17 11.72 -12.81 2.02
CA SER A 17 12.46 -11.63 1.54
C SER A 17 13.53 -11.21 2.55
N PRO A 18 14.80 -11.06 2.13
CA PRO A 18 15.87 -10.54 2.99
C PRO A 18 15.80 -9.02 3.20
N VAL A 19 14.87 -8.34 2.51
CA VAL A 19 14.67 -6.89 2.55
C VAL A 19 13.20 -6.55 2.77
N PRO A 20 12.89 -5.33 3.26
CA PRO A 20 11.52 -4.87 3.38
C PRO A 20 10.73 -4.94 2.08
N VAL A 21 9.45 -5.31 2.19
CA VAL A 21 8.52 -5.44 1.07
C VAL A 21 7.53 -4.27 1.07
N LEU A 22 7.33 -3.68 -0.11
CA LEU A 22 6.30 -2.69 -0.36
C LEU A 22 5.24 -3.29 -1.28
N ILE A 23 3.96 -3.25 -0.86
CA ILE A 23 2.84 -3.63 -1.73
C ILE A 23 2.69 -2.58 -2.83
N TYR A 24 2.36 -2.99 -4.05
CA TYR A 24 2.14 -2.05 -5.15
C TYR A 24 0.80 -2.28 -5.83
N GLN A 25 -0.14 -1.35 -5.63
CA GLN A 25 -1.40 -1.30 -6.34
C GLN A 25 -1.26 -0.37 -7.55
N VAL A 26 -1.25 -0.98 -8.74
CA VAL A 26 -1.27 -0.25 -10.02
C VAL A 26 -2.71 0.10 -10.43
N PRO A 27 -2.92 1.07 -11.34
CA PRO A 27 -4.23 1.32 -11.92
C PRO A 27 -4.81 0.07 -12.58
N LEU A 28 -6.13 -0.12 -12.52
CA LEU A 28 -6.80 -1.29 -13.09
C LEU A 28 -6.64 -1.43 -14.61
N ARG A 29 -6.22 -0.34 -15.27
CA ARG A 29 -5.86 -0.35 -16.70
C ARG A 29 -4.61 -1.17 -17.00
N LEU A 30 -3.79 -1.44 -15.99
CA LEU A 30 -2.52 -2.17 -16.07
C LEU A 30 -2.57 -3.54 -15.38
N SER A 31 -3.52 -3.75 -14.46
CA SER A 31 -3.73 -5.01 -13.72
C SER A 31 -5.21 -5.28 -13.56
N THR A 32 -5.65 -6.52 -13.75
CA THR A 32 -7.02 -6.95 -13.45
C THR A 32 -7.25 -7.27 -11.97
N ILE A 33 -6.22 -7.14 -11.13
CA ILE A 33 -6.27 -7.41 -9.70
C ILE A 33 -6.33 -6.09 -8.94
N GLU A 34 -7.33 -5.97 -8.10
CA GLU A 34 -7.52 -4.86 -7.16
C GLU A 34 -7.37 -5.34 -5.72
N PHE A 35 -6.58 -4.63 -4.93
CA PHE A 35 -6.48 -4.85 -3.50
C PHE A 35 -7.51 -4.00 -2.76
N SER A 36 -8.31 -4.66 -1.91
CA SER A 36 -9.14 -3.98 -0.92
C SER A 36 -8.26 -3.33 0.16
N THR A 37 -8.75 -2.26 0.78
CA THR A 37 -8.10 -1.61 1.92
C THR A 37 -7.98 -2.57 3.10
N ASP A 38 -9.01 -3.40 3.36
CA ASP A 38 -8.99 -4.48 4.36
C ASP A 38 -7.86 -5.51 4.16
N LEU A 39 -7.60 -5.90 2.90
CA LEU A 39 -6.50 -6.82 2.59
C LEU A 39 -5.16 -6.19 2.96
N VAL A 40 -4.96 -4.92 2.61
CA VAL A 40 -3.72 -4.20 2.89
C VAL A 40 -3.54 -4.00 4.39
N ALA A 41 -4.61 -3.65 5.11
CA ALA A 41 -4.60 -3.58 6.57
C ALA A 41 -4.18 -4.92 7.20
N THR A 42 -4.75 -6.04 6.73
CA THR A 42 -4.36 -7.39 7.20
C THR A 42 -2.89 -7.74 6.93
N LEU A 43 -2.33 -7.21 5.84
CA LEU A 43 -0.93 -7.41 5.48
C LEU A 43 0.02 -6.47 6.23
N SER A 44 -0.47 -5.30 6.68
CA SER A 44 0.32 -4.31 7.41
C SER A 44 0.85 -4.82 8.77
N ASP A 45 0.18 -5.81 9.36
CA ASP A 45 0.64 -6.51 10.58
C ASP A 45 1.92 -7.34 10.39
N HIS A 46 2.34 -7.58 9.15
CA HIS A 46 3.54 -8.38 8.91
C HIS A 46 4.81 -7.52 9.07
N PRO A 47 5.80 -7.93 9.90
CA PRO A 47 6.93 -7.07 10.25
C PRO A 47 7.84 -6.70 9.06
N ASN A 48 7.80 -7.50 7.99
CA ASN A 48 8.58 -7.26 6.77
C ASN A 48 7.78 -6.59 5.63
N ILE A 49 6.49 -6.30 5.82
CA ILE A 49 5.68 -5.54 4.86
C ILE A 49 5.55 -4.12 5.39
N ILE A 50 6.32 -3.19 4.85
CA ILE A 50 6.50 -1.86 5.44
C ILE A 50 5.57 -0.79 4.87
N GLY A 51 4.81 -1.12 3.84
CA GLY A 51 3.92 -0.13 3.23
C GLY A 51 3.22 -0.59 1.96
N ILE A 52 2.49 0.35 1.38
CA ILE A 52 1.85 0.27 0.07
C ILE A 52 2.15 1.51 -0.76
N LYS A 53 2.41 1.31 -2.05
CA LYS A 53 2.28 2.35 -3.08
C LYS A 53 0.96 2.16 -3.82
N ASP A 54 0.06 3.13 -3.73
CA ASP A 54 -1.22 3.14 -4.44
C ASP A 54 -1.20 4.15 -5.58
N SER A 55 -1.40 3.68 -6.81
CA SER A 55 -1.41 4.51 -8.01
C SER A 55 -2.79 4.66 -8.64
N ARG A 56 -3.87 4.21 -7.98
CA ARG A 56 -5.25 4.33 -8.48
C ARG A 56 -5.68 5.79 -8.62
N GLY A 57 -5.20 6.66 -7.73
CA GLY A 57 -5.52 8.10 -7.76
C GLY A 57 -6.85 8.45 -7.09
N GLU A 58 -7.29 7.64 -6.14
CA GLU A 58 -8.53 7.85 -5.39
C GLU A 58 -8.21 8.28 -3.95
N ASN A 59 -8.65 9.48 -3.56
CA ASN A 59 -8.33 10.03 -2.24
C ASN A 59 -8.98 9.22 -1.10
N ASP A 60 -10.22 8.77 -1.28
CA ASP A 60 -10.95 8.04 -0.24
C ASP A 60 -10.24 6.73 0.12
N LEU A 61 -9.69 6.04 -0.88
CA LEU A 61 -8.89 4.82 -0.66
C LEU A 61 -7.58 5.12 0.08
N LEU A 62 -6.92 6.24 -0.21
CA LEU A 62 -5.72 6.65 0.52
C LEU A 62 -6.05 6.97 1.99
N ILE A 63 -7.19 7.63 2.25
CA ILE A 63 -7.67 7.92 3.61
C ILE A 63 -7.93 6.62 4.36
N GLU A 64 -8.66 5.69 3.76
CA GLU A 64 -8.93 4.38 4.36
C GLU A 64 -7.65 3.61 4.67
N LEU A 65 -6.68 3.59 3.74
CA LEU A 65 -5.39 2.93 3.94
C LEU A 65 -4.62 3.52 5.13
N VAL A 66 -4.54 4.84 5.23
CA VAL A 66 -3.86 5.50 6.37
C VAL A 66 -4.58 5.19 7.68
N GLN A 67 -5.90 5.12 7.69
CA GLN A 67 -6.69 4.88 8.91
C GLN A 67 -6.70 3.43 9.39
N GLN A 68 -6.61 2.46 8.47
CA GLN A 68 -6.77 1.04 8.79
C GLN A 68 -5.45 0.29 8.98
N THR A 69 -4.35 0.81 8.44
CA THR A 69 -3.04 0.16 8.56
C THR A 69 -2.39 0.46 9.92
N VAL A 70 -1.49 -0.42 10.36
CA VAL A 70 -0.80 -0.24 11.65
C VAL A 70 0.08 1.01 11.68
N ASP A 71 0.29 1.56 12.87
CA ASP A 71 1.19 2.70 13.08
C ASP A 71 2.59 2.44 12.47
N GLY A 72 3.10 3.42 11.73
CA GLY A 72 4.39 3.34 11.04
C GLY A 72 4.34 2.70 9.65
N PHE A 73 3.22 2.11 9.24
CA PHE A 73 3.03 1.60 7.88
C PHE A 73 3.02 2.74 6.85
N GLN A 74 3.82 2.59 5.78
CA GLN A 74 4.01 3.65 4.80
C GLN A 74 2.92 3.59 3.72
N VAL A 75 2.02 4.56 3.68
CA VAL A 75 1.06 4.72 2.56
C VAL A 75 1.61 5.76 1.61
N LEU A 76 1.88 5.37 0.36
CA LEU A 76 2.47 6.22 -0.66
C LEU A 76 1.54 6.36 -1.85
N THR A 77 1.37 7.58 -2.38
CA THR A 77 0.68 7.76 -3.67
C THR A 77 1.67 7.71 -4.83
N GLY A 78 1.32 6.96 -5.87
CA GLY A 78 2.01 6.97 -7.16
C GLY A 78 1.31 7.79 -8.23
N ASN A 79 0.21 8.47 -7.90
CA ASN A 79 -0.53 9.31 -8.83
C ASN A 79 -0.37 10.80 -8.49
N GLY A 80 0.23 11.56 -9.41
CA GLY A 80 0.49 12.99 -9.24
C GLY A 80 -0.75 13.86 -9.08
N SER A 81 -1.91 13.46 -9.60
CA SER A 81 -3.15 14.26 -9.49
C SER A 81 -3.68 14.35 -8.05
N VAL A 82 -3.34 13.36 -7.22
CA VAL A 82 -3.74 13.30 -5.81
C VAL A 82 -2.59 13.51 -4.84
N LEU A 83 -1.42 13.92 -5.32
CA LEU A 83 -0.23 14.08 -4.47
C LEU A 83 -0.46 15.12 -3.37
N TYR A 84 -0.96 16.31 -3.73
CA TYR A 84 -1.18 17.39 -2.77
C TYR A 84 -2.16 16.99 -1.64
N PRO A 85 -3.36 16.45 -1.92
CA PRO A 85 -4.24 15.97 -0.86
C PRO A 85 -3.66 14.78 -0.08
N ALA A 86 -2.92 13.88 -0.73
CA ALA A 86 -2.29 12.73 -0.06
C ALA A 86 -1.30 13.15 1.04
N LEU A 87 -0.49 14.19 0.79
CA LEU A 87 0.42 14.74 1.79
C LEU A 87 -0.33 15.28 3.02
N GLY A 88 -1.51 15.88 2.81
CA GLY A 88 -2.33 16.44 3.89
C GLY A 88 -2.97 15.41 4.83
N ILE A 89 -3.09 14.15 4.39
CA ILE A 89 -3.69 13.05 5.16
C ILE A 89 -2.65 12.09 5.74
N GLY A 90 -1.35 12.40 5.63
CA GLY A 90 -0.26 11.58 6.17
C GLY A 90 0.31 10.53 5.21
N ALA A 91 -0.15 10.48 3.96
CA ALA A 91 0.48 9.65 2.93
C ALA A 91 1.72 10.34 2.34
N GLY A 92 2.74 9.55 2.00
CA GLY A 92 3.99 10.03 1.41
C GLY A 92 4.01 10.04 -0.12
N LEU A 93 5.09 10.59 -0.67
CA LEU A 93 5.40 10.50 -2.10
C LEU A 93 5.95 9.10 -2.42
N GLY A 94 5.42 8.43 -3.46
CA GLY A 94 5.86 7.11 -3.92
C GLY A 94 7.19 7.08 -4.68
N GLU A 95 7.97 8.15 -4.66
CA GLU A 95 9.40 8.16 -4.96
C GLU A 95 10.11 8.15 -3.62
N LEU A 96 11.05 7.23 -3.41
CA LEU A 96 11.76 6.90 -2.16
C LEU A 96 12.49 8.10 -1.51
N LEU A 97 11.77 9.15 -1.13
CA LEU A 97 12.28 10.17 -0.25
C LEU A 97 12.11 9.66 1.18
N PRO A 98 13.17 9.72 2.00
CA PRO A 98 13.06 9.37 3.40
C PRO A 98 12.03 10.30 4.03
N LEU A 99 10.90 9.74 4.46
CA LEU A 99 10.02 10.44 5.37
C LEU A 99 10.79 10.60 6.68
N VAL A 100 10.87 11.85 7.13
CA VAL A 100 11.61 12.31 8.31
C VAL A 100 11.09 11.64 9.58
#